data_AF-A0A1F8EBF4-F1
#
_entry.id   AF-A0A1F8EBF4-F1
#
_cell.length_a   1.000
_cell.length_b   1.000
_cell.length_c   1.000
_cell.angle_alpha   90.00
_cell.angle_beta   90.00
_cell.angle_gamma   90.00
#
_symmetry.space_group_name_H-M   'P 1'
#
loop_
_entity.id
_entity.type
_entity.pdbx_description
1 polymer ?
#
loop_
_entity_poly.entity_id
_entity_poly.type
_entity_poly.pdbx_seq_one_letter_code
_entity_poly.pdbx_strand_id
1 'polypeptide(L)'
;MKEKRSAKNSTDALIILWEEGFFKKYQNFKSVCENLSSRGNNFPYSSLAIALRQAKFLTRRGKRGFFEYIQKHKADSEVIKAIAPGLFSDELLKSLQKDFKIELEDLKYNYGKSGNCTAFLLRKILEKLIYITFAKHNLISKLEDKSQTGRFVGLEAMIRLASSEKIEGVPFLISKTANEIQSIKFLGDTSAHNHLVEVDMKTIVPQMPYIITAYKELVKKL
;
A
#
# COMPACT_ATOMS: atom_id res chain seq x y z
N MET A 1 -21.19 15.22 -5.47
CA MET A 1 -21.28 15.27 -3.99
C MET A 1 -20.51 14.10 -3.43
N LYS A 2 -19.51 14.32 -2.55
CA LYS A 2 -18.90 13.20 -1.80
C LYS A 2 -19.90 12.76 -0.72
N GLU A 3 -20.29 11.50 -0.72
CA GLU A 3 -21.04 10.93 0.41
C GLU A 3 -20.25 11.18 1.70
N LYS A 4 -20.90 11.82 2.68
CA LYS A 4 -20.29 12.03 4.01
C LYS A 4 -20.22 10.66 4.69
N ARG A 5 -19.02 10.18 4.99
CA ARG A 5 -18.83 8.96 5.79
C ARG A 5 -19.52 9.14 7.14
N SER A 6 -20.43 8.23 7.48
CA SER A 6 -21.09 8.14 8.78
C SER A 6 -20.17 7.43 9.78
N ALA A 7 -19.98 8.00 10.96
CA ALA A 7 -19.16 7.41 12.01
C ALA A 7 -20.03 6.51 12.89
N LYS A 8 -19.59 5.28 13.18
CA LYS A 8 -20.34 4.36 14.05
C LYS A 8 -20.13 4.66 15.53
N ASN A 9 -18.99 5.25 15.90
CA ASN A 9 -18.62 5.59 17.27
C ASN A 9 -17.65 6.79 17.31
N SER A 10 -17.35 7.28 18.53
CA SER A 10 -16.45 8.42 18.75
C SER A 10 -15.04 8.22 18.18
N THR A 11 -14.49 7.01 18.25
CA THR A 11 -13.15 6.71 17.73
C THR A 11 -13.14 6.78 16.20
N ASP A 12 -14.12 6.15 15.54
CA ASP A 12 -14.27 6.19 14.09
C ASP A 12 -14.42 7.64 13.59
N ALA A 13 -15.19 8.45 14.32
CA ALA A 13 -15.37 9.85 14.00
C ALA A 13 -14.07 10.65 14.06
N LEU A 14 -13.22 10.39 15.07
CA LEU A 14 -11.91 11.01 15.18
C LEU A 14 -10.95 10.57 14.06
N ILE A 15 -11.02 9.30 13.65
CA ILE A 15 -10.25 8.78 12.51
C ILE A 15 -10.68 9.52 11.23
N ILE A 16 -11.97 9.66 10.97
CA ILE A 16 -12.49 10.41 9.82
C ILE A 16 -11.98 11.86 9.83
N LEU A 17 -12.07 12.55 10.97
CA LEU A 17 -11.54 13.92 11.09
C LEU A 17 -10.04 14.00 10.84
N TRP A 18 -9.28 13.01 11.32
CA TRP A 18 -7.85 12.91 11.07
C TRP A 18 -7.53 12.67 9.59
N GLU A 19 -8.23 11.74 8.93
CA GLU A 19 -8.10 11.47 7.48
C GLU A 19 -8.43 12.68 6.60
N GLU A 20 -9.32 13.54 7.04
CA GLU A 20 -9.70 14.76 6.34
C GLU A 20 -8.79 15.96 6.67
N GLY A 21 -7.81 15.77 7.57
CA GLY A 21 -6.84 16.80 7.93
C GLY A 21 -7.37 17.87 8.88
N PHE A 22 -8.46 17.61 9.61
CA PHE A 22 -9.00 18.52 10.63
C PHE A 22 -7.95 18.85 11.70
N PHE A 23 -7.16 17.84 12.09
CA PHE A 23 -6.09 17.95 13.08
C PHE A 23 -4.74 18.43 12.50
N LYS A 24 -4.69 19.03 11.29
CA LYS A 24 -3.47 19.65 10.75
C LYS A 24 -3.00 20.88 11.55
N LYS A 25 -3.89 21.47 12.32
CA LYS A 25 -3.63 22.54 13.29
C LYS A 25 -4.13 22.09 14.67
N TYR A 26 -3.73 22.80 15.71
CA TYR A 26 -4.24 22.54 17.06
C TYR A 26 -5.75 22.77 17.12
N GLN A 27 -6.47 21.76 17.59
CA GLN A 27 -7.92 21.78 17.79
C GLN A 27 -8.23 21.56 19.26
N ASN A 28 -9.09 22.40 19.83
CA ASN A 28 -9.60 22.20 21.18
C ASN A 28 -10.85 21.30 21.15
N PHE A 29 -11.25 20.80 22.33
CA PHE A 29 -12.39 19.89 22.46
C PHE A 29 -13.68 20.48 21.88
N LYS A 30 -13.95 21.77 22.10
CA LYS A 30 -15.14 22.48 21.59
C LYS A 30 -15.18 22.44 20.06
N SER A 31 -14.07 22.72 19.39
CA SER A 31 -13.98 22.68 17.93
C SER A 31 -14.20 21.27 17.37
N VAL A 32 -13.70 20.23 18.05
CA VAL A 32 -13.98 18.83 17.69
C VAL A 32 -15.48 18.55 17.77
N CYS A 33 -16.14 18.93 18.88
CA CYS A 33 -17.58 18.75 19.06
C CYS A 33 -18.39 19.47 17.97
N GLU A 34 -18.10 20.74 17.72
CA GLU A 34 -18.80 21.54 16.70
C GLU A 34 -18.67 20.90 15.31
N ASN A 35 -17.47 20.42 14.96
CA ASN A 35 -17.27 19.76 13.67
C ASN A 35 -18.05 18.45 13.57
N LEU A 36 -18.03 17.62 14.62
CA LEU A 36 -18.78 16.35 14.65
C LEU A 36 -20.30 16.57 14.62
N SER A 37 -20.81 17.52 15.40
CA SER A 37 -22.24 17.88 15.42
C SER A 37 -22.71 18.40 14.06
N SER A 38 -21.89 19.19 13.34
CA SER A 38 -22.21 19.65 11.98
C SER A 38 -22.33 18.52 10.94
N ARG A 39 -21.86 17.31 11.29
CA ARG A 39 -21.95 16.09 10.49
C ARG A 39 -23.06 15.15 10.97
N GLY A 40 -23.87 15.57 11.93
CA GLY A 40 -24.90 14.74 12.56
C GLY A 40 -24.36 13.75 13.59
N ASN A 41 -23.09 13.84 13.97
CA ASN A 41 -22.49 12.97 14.97
C ASN A 41 -22.48 13.66 16.33
N ASN A 42 -23.40 13.27 17.22
CA ASN A 42 -23.51 13.81 18.57
C ASN A 42 -23.13 12.72 19.59
N PHE A 43 -21.87 12.72 20.03
CA PHE A 43 -21.37 11.74 21.01
C PHE A 43 -21.40 12.32 22.43
N PRO A 44 -21.63 11.47 23.47
CA PRO A 44 -21.48 11.89 24.85
C PRO A 44 -20.08 12.45 25.13
N TYR A 45 -20.01 13.52 25.93
CA TYR A 45 -18.74 14.18 26.28
C TYR A 45 -17.69 13.18 26.79
N SER A 46 -18.07 12.29 27.71
CA SER A 46 -17.18 11.29 28.30
C SER A 46 -16.60 10.34 27.26
N SER A 47 -17.43 9.85 26.33
CA SER A 47 -17.01 8.95 25.25
C SER A 47 -15.99 9.62 24.33
N LEU A 48 -16.28 10.83 23.86
CA LEU A 48 -15.37 11.58 22.98
C LEU A 48 -14.06 11.96 23.69
N ALA A 49 -14.13 12.34 24.97
CA ALA A 49 -12.95 12.68 25.77
C ALA A 49 -12.03 11.47 26.00
N ILE A 50 -12.61 10.27 26.16
CA ILE A 50 -11.85 9.02 26.23
C ILE A 50 -11.19 8.71 24.88
N ALA A 51 -11.97 8.80 23.80
CA ALA A 51 -11.47 8.53 22.44
C ALA A 51 -10.30 9.47 22.06
N LEU A 52 -10.42 10.78 22.32
CA LEU A 52 -9.35 11.75 22.10
C LEU A 52 -8.08 11.46 22.93
N ARG A 53 -8.24 10.92 24.14
CA ARG A 53 -7.11 10.56 25.00
C ARG A 53 -6.40 9.31 24.51
N GLN A 54 -7.15 8.36 23.94
CA GLN A 54 -6.63 7.09 23.43
C GLN A 54 -6.12 7.15 21.99
N ALA A 55 -6.44 8.23 21.25
CA ALA A 55 -6.05 8.43 19.86
C ALA A 55 -4.52 8.51 19.70
N LYS A 56 -3.90 7.37 19.32
CA LYS A 56 -2.45 7.24 19.10
C LYS A 56 -1.91 8.10 17.94
N PHE A 57 -2.80 8.56 17.06
CA PHE A 57 -2.49 9.43 15.92
C PHE A 57 -2.52 10.93 16.27
N LEU A 58 -2.87 11.30 17.50
CA LEU A 58 -2.87 12.68 17.98
C LEU A 58 -1.78 12.93 19.01
N THR A 59 -1.25 14.14 19.01
CA THR A 59 -0.43 14.71 20.08
C THR A 59 -1.28 15.70 20.86
N ARG A 60 -1.28 15.58 22.18
CA ARG A 60 -2.03 16.45 23.09
C ARG A 60 -1.10 17.42 23.79
N ARG A 61 -1.49 18.69 23.89
CA ARG A 61 -0.81 19.71 24.73
C ARG A 61 -1.79 20.48 25.60
N GLY A 62 -1.29 21.19 26.60
CA GLY A 62 -2.08 22.05 27.50
C GLY A 62 -2.33 21.44 28.87
N LYS A 63 -3.23 22.07 29.63
CA LYS A 63 -3.57 21.70 31.02
C LYS A 63 -4.96 21.04 31.09
N ARG A 64 -5.25 20.39 32.22
CA ARG A 64 -6.56 19.75 32.46
C ARG A 64 -7.70 20.74 32.19
N GLY A 65 -8.64 20.34 31.34
CA GLY A 65 -9.78 21.18 30.90
C GLY A 65 -9.50 22.05 29.68
N PHE A 66 -8.24 22.26 29.29
CA PHE A 66 -7.84 23.12 28.17
C PHE A 66 -6.84 22.40 27.25
N PHE A 67 -7.12 21.13 26.95
CA PHE A 67 -6.28 20.36 26.05
C PHE A 67 -6.54 20.72 24.58
N GLU A 68 -5.46 20.80 23.82
CA GLU A 68 -5.49 20.92 22.37
C GLU A 68 -4.83 19.68 21.75
N TYR A 69 -5.30 19.33 20.55
CA TYR A 69 -4.93 18.12 19.83
C TYR A 69 -4.45 18.49 18.42
N ILE A 70 -3.34 17.91 17.99
CA ILE A 70 -2.80 18.02 16.63
C ILE A 70 -2.41 16.63 16.13
N GLN A 71 -2.42 16.40 14.82
CA GLN A 71 -1.97 15.13 14.26
C GLN A 71 -0.49 14.89 14.55
N LYS A 72 -0.15 13.68 15.00
CA LYS A 72 1.24 13.24 15.26
C LYS A 72 1.95 12.88 13.95
N HIS A 73 1.23 12.27 13.02
CA HIS A 73 1.70 11.91 11.68
C HIS A 73 0.58 12.18 10.66
N LYS A 74 0.94 12.21 9.38
CA LYS A 74 -0.02 12.32 8.27
C LYS A 74 -0.98 11.13 8.30
N ALA A 75 -2.21 11.35 7.86
CA ALA A 75 -3.16 10.26 7.71
C ALA A 75 -2.64 9.22 6.72
N ASP A 76 -2.91 7.93 7.00
CA ASP A 76 -2.49 6.85 6.10
C ASP A 76 -3.05 7.06 4.69
N SER A 77 -4.27 7.59 4.60
CA SER A 77 -4.91 7.94 3.33
C SER A 77 -4.14 9.02 2.54
N GLU A 78 -3.45 9.96 3.19
CA GLU A 78 -2.59 10.94 2.51
C GLU A 78 -1.32 10.29 1.99
N VAL A 79 -0.71 9.40 2.77
CA VAL A 79 0.52 8.68 2.38
C VAL A 79 0.24 7.75 1.20
N ILE A 80 -0.85 6.98 1.26
CA ILE A 80 -1.31 6.11 0.17
C ILE A 80 -1.56 6.92 -1.10
N LYS A 81 -2.27 8.05 -1.00
CA LYS A 81 -2.52 8.93 -2.15
C LYS A 81 -1.24 9.52 -2.74
N ALA A 82 -0.23 9.80 -1.93
CA ALA A 82 1.04 10.33 -2.41
C ALA A 82 1.85 9.29 -3.22
N ILE A 83 1.64 8.00 -2.99
CA ILE A 83 2.33 6.90 -3.70
C ILE A 83 1.65 6.55 -5.01
N ALA A 84 0.32 6.65 -5.08
CA ALA A 84 -0.48 6.27 -6.24
C ALA A 84 0.05 6.83 -7.58
N PRO A 85 0.48 8.11 -7.69
CA PRO A 85 1.04 8.64 -8.95
C PRO A 85 2.29 7.92 -9.44
N GLY A 86 3.10 7.37 -8.52
CA GLY A 86 4.30 6.60 -8.88
C GLY A 86 3.96 5.19 -9.37
N LEU A 87 2.99 4.54 -8.71
CA LEU A 87 2.52 3.20 -9.08
C LEU A 87 1.70 3.19 -10.38
N PHE A 88 0.95 4.26 -10.61
CA PHE A 88 0.05 4.41 -11.76
C PHE A 88 0.50 5.52 -12.70
N SER A 89 1.80 5.77 -12.79
CA SER A 89 2.35 6.76 -13.73
C SER A 89 2.02 6.37 -15.17
N ASP A 90 1.73 7.34 -16.03
CA ASP A 90 1.37 7.10 -17.43
C ASP A 90 2.44 6.30 -18.18
N GLU A 91 3.71 6.56 -17.90
CA GLU A 91 4.85 5.81 -18.45
C GLU A 91 4.73 4.32 -18.14
N LEU A 92 4.61 3.97 -16.85
CA LEU A 92 4.53 2.58 -16.41
C LEU A 92 3.25 1.90 -16.90
N LEU A 93 2.12 2.60 -16.87
CA LEU A 93 0.85 2.08 -17.34
C LEU A 93 0.90 1.77 -18.84
N LYS A 94 1.41 2.68 -19.67
CA LYS A 94 1.54 2.46 -21.12
C LYS A 94 2.37 1.23 -21.42
N SER A 95 3.48 1.03 -20.70
CA SER A 95 4.34 -0.14 -20.91
C SER A 95 3.70 -1.45 -20.46
N LEU A 96 2.90 -1.45 -19.38
CA LEU A 96 2.28 -2.66 -18.84
C LEU A 96 0.88 -2.95 -19.43
N GLN A 97 0.22 -1.98 -20.04
CA GLN A 97 -1.21 -2.07 -20.38
C GLN A 97 -1.55 -3.25 -21.29
N LYS A 98 -0.67 -3.62 -22.22
CA LYS A 98 -0.93 -4.71 -23.17
C LYS A 98 -1.10 -6.06 -22.45
N ASP A 99 -0.24 -6.35 -21.47
CA ASP A 99 -0.16 -7.67 -20.84
C ASP A 99 -0.79 -7.71 -19.44
N PHE A 100 -1.10 -6.56 -18.85
CA PHE A 100 -1.55 -6.42 -17.46
C PHE A 100 -2.82 -5.60 -17.28
N LYS A 101 -3.62 -5.38 -18.34
CA LYS A 101 -4.81 -4.51 -18.28
C LYS A 101 -5.72 -4.84 -17.09
N ILE A 102 -6.11 -6.11 -16.95
CA ILE A 102 -7.05 -6.56 -15.91
C ILE A 102 -6.42 -6.38 -14.53
N GLU A 103 -5.18 -6.86 -14.33
CA GLU A 103 -4.51 -6.76 -13.04
C GLU A 103 -4.29 -5.30 -12.61
N LEU A 104 -4.04 -4.39 -13.55
CA LEU A 104 -3.90 -2.95 -13.28
C LEU A 104 -5.24 -2.28 -12.95
N GLU A 105 -6.32 -2.65 -13.62
CA GLU A 105 -7.68 -2.19 -13.31
C GLU A 105 -8.09 -2.65 -11.91
N ASP A 106 -7.88 -3.93 -11.59
CA ASP A 106 -8.13 -4.49 -10.27
C ASP A 106 -7.28 -3.82 -9.20
N LEU A 107 -6.00 -3.57 -9.48
CA LEU A 107 -5.09 -2.92 -8.54
C LEU A 107 -5.54 -1.48 -8.29
N LYS A 108 -5.89 -0.72 -9.34
CA LYS A 108 -6.44 0.64 -9.19
C LYS A 108 -7.72 0.64 -8.35
N TYR A 109 -8.59 -0.35 -8.56
CA TYR A 109 -9.83 -0.44 -7.82
C TYR A 109 -9.60 -0.73 -6.33
N ASN A 110 -8.65 -1.61 -6.00
CA ASN A 110 -8.40 -2.08 -4.64
C ASN A 110 -7.38 -1.24 -3.85
N TYR A 111 -6.53 -0.47 -4.52
CA TYR A 111 -5.44 0.27 -3.90
C TYR A 111 -5.96 1.24 -2.83
N GLY A 112 -5.47 1.08 -1.60
CA GLY A 112 -5.90 1.89 -0.46
C GLY A 112 -7.25 1.49 0.16
N LYS A 113 -7.95 0.50 -0.41
CA LYS A 113 -9.22 -0.04 0.12
C LYS A 113 -9.03 -1.39 0.83
N SER A 114 -8.18 -2.26 0.26
CA SER A 114 -7.89 -3.59 0.80
C SER A 114 -6.41 -3.87 0.68
N GLY A 115 -5.73 -4.02 1.81
CA GLY A 115 -4.31 -4.35 1.82
C GLY A 115 -4.07 -5.77 1.28
N ASN A 116 -4.88 -6.76 1.68
CA ASN A 116 -4.82 -8.11 1.13
C ASN A 116 -4.87 -8.14 -0.41
N CYS A 117 -5.88 -7.49 -1.01
CA CYS A 117 -6.01 -7.45 -2.47
C CYS A 117 -4.84 -6.69 -3.11
N THR A 118 -4.42 -5.58 -2.50
CA THR A 118 -3.29 -4.78 -3.00
C THR A 118 -1.99 -5.58 -3.00
N ALA A 119 -1.63 -6.22 -1.89
CA ALA A 119 -0.41 -7.03 -1.77
C ALA A 119 -0.42 -8.22 -2.73
N PHE A 120 -1.56 -8.92 -2.83
CA PHE A 120 -1.71 -10.02 -3.78
C PHE A 120 -1.51 -9.58 -5.24
N LEU A 121 -2.17 -8.48 -5.66
CA LEU A 121 -2.07 -7.98 -7.02
C LEU A 121 -0.66 -7.46 -7.35
N LEU A 122 0.00 -6.79 -6.39
CA LEU A 122 1.40 -6.38 -6.55
C LEU A 122 2.32 -7.60 -6.73
N ARG A 123 2.15 -8.64 -5.91
CA ARG A 123 2.92 -9.90 -6.06
C ARG A 123 2.67 -10.52 -7.44
N LYS A 124 1.41 -10.65 -7.85
CA LYS A 124 1.02 -11.28 -9.13
C LYS A 124 1.59 -10.54 -10.34
N ILE A 125 1.51 -9.20 -10.34
CA ILE A 125 2.08 -8.38 -11.41
C ILE A 125 3.59 -8.55 -11.45
N LEU A 126 4.29 -8.53 -10.31
CA LEU A 126 5.73 -8.76 -10.25
C LEU A 126 6.14 -10.11 -10.86
N GLU A 127 5.47 -11.19 -10.46
CA GLU A 127 5.74 -12.55 -10.92
C GLU A 127 5.58 -12.67 -12.44
N LYS A 128 4.44 -12.20 -12.96
CA LYS A 128 4.16 -12.21 -14.40
C LYS A 128 5.12 -11.29 -15.18
N LEU A 129 5.52 -10.16 -14.59
CA LEU A 129 6.48 -9.25 -15.22
C LEU A 129 7.87 -9.87 -15.34
N ILE A 130 8.38 -10.52 -14.29
CA ILE A 130 9.66 -11.25 -14.37
C ILE A 130 9.58 -12.33 -15.45
N TYR A 131 8.50 -13.11 -15.48
CA TYR A 131 8.28 -14.13 -16.49
C TYR A 131 8.35 -13.58 -17.93
N ILE A 132 7.56 -12.53 -18.23
CA ILE A 132 7.52 -11.93 -19.57
C ILE A 132 8.89 -11.36 -19.95
N THR A 133 9.59 -10.75 -18.99
CA THR A 133 10.91 -10.18 -19.25
C THR A 133 11.93 -11.28 -19.57
N PHE A 134 11.93 -12.40 -18.84
CA PHE A 134 12.77 -13.55 -19.19
C PHE A 134 12.40 -14.17 -20.54
N ALA A 135 11.11 -14.24 -20.86
CA ALA A 135 10.61 -14.72 -22.14
C ALA A 135 11.13 -13.89 -23.31
N LYS A 136 11.06 -12.56 -23.19
CA LYS A 136 11.52 -11.66 -24.25
C LYS A 136 13.01 -11.77 -24.57
N HIS A 137 13.80 -12.24 -23.60
CA HIS A 137 15.25 -12.45 -23.74
C HIS A 137 15.65 -13.92 -23.93
N ASN A 138 14.70 -14.82 -24.24
CA ASN A 138 14.92 -16.25 -24.44
C ASN A 138 15.54 -16.97 -23.23
N LEU A 139 15.23 -16.52 -22.02
CA LEU A 139 15.74 -17.08 -20.75
C LEU A 139 14.69 -17.89 -19.97
N ILE A 140 13.53 -18.21 -20.56
CA ILE A 140 12.44 -18.97 -19.87
C ILE A 140 12.95 -20.27 -19.23
N SER A 141 13.84 -20.99 -19.90
CA SER A 141 14.38 -22.26 -19.40
C SER A 141 15.10 -22.12 -18.06
N LYS A 142 15.55 -20.91 -17.70
CA LYS A 142 16.15 -20.63 -16.38
C LYS A 142 15.10 -20.54 -15.28
N LEU A 143 13.84 -20.26 -15.61
CA LEU A 143 12.73 -20.20 -14.67
C LEU A 143 12.09 -21.58 -14.44
N GLU A 144 12.45 -22.61 -15.21
CA GLU A 144 11.89 -23.95 -15.07
C GLU A 144 12.37 -24.63 -13.78
N ASP A 145 11.45 -25.28 -13.09
CA ASP A 145 11.76 -26.10 -11.92
C ASP A 145 12.31 -27.46 -12.38
N LYS A 146 13.61 -27.67 -12.17
CA LYS A 146 14.30 -28.92 -12.51
C LYS A 146 13.77 -30.13 -11.76
N SER A 147 13.07 -29.94 -10.64
CA SER A 147 12.46 -31.02 -9.87
C SER A 147 11.07 -31.41 -10.38
N GLN A 148 10.40 -30.56 -11.16
CA GLN A 148 9.02 -30.75 -11.60
C GLN A 148 8.83 -30.27 -13.05
N THR A 149 8.85 -31.21 -13.99
CA THR A 149 8.66 -30.94 -15.42
C THR A 149 7.39 -30.13 -15.69
N GLY A 150 7.52 -29.03 -16.44
CA GLY A 150 6.40 -28.17 -16.82
C GLY A 150 5.96 -27.18 -15.73
N ARG A 151 6.69 -27.08 -14.62
CA ARG A 151 6.47 -26.02 -13.61
C ARG A 151 7.61 -25.01 -13.60
N PHE A 152 7.28 -23.80 -13.18
CA PHE A 152 8.26 -22.75 -12.95
C PHE A 152 8.61 -22.67 -11.47
N VAL A 153 9.82 -22.18 -11.19
CA VAL A 153 10.26 -21.87 -9.83
C VAL A 153 9.38 -20.77 -9.23
N GLY A 154 9.20 -20.80 -7.91
CA GLY A 154 8.40 -19.78 -7.22
C GLY A 154 9.02 -18.37 -7.32
N LEU A 155 8.19 -17.34 -7.05
CA LEU A 155 8.58 -15.93 -7.16
C LEU A 155 9.89 -15.58 -6.44
N GLU A 156 10.17 -16.17 -5.28
CA GLU A 156 11.43 -15.93 -4.57
C GLU A 156 12.66 -16.31 -5.40
N ALA A 157 12.61 -17.47 -6.06
CA ALA A 157 13.66 -17.92 -6.97
C ALA A 157 13.69 -17.08 -8.25
N MET A 158 12.53 -16.68 -8.77
CA MET A 158 12.45 -15.76 -9.91
C MET A 158 13.14 -14.42 -9.61
N ILE A 159 12.93 -13.85 -8.42
CA ILE A 159 13.59 -12.60 -8.00
C ILE A 159 15.11 -12.80 -7.89
N ARG A 160 15.56 -13.92 -7.30
CA ARG A 160 16.98 -14.26 -7.21
C ARG A 160 17.61 -14.36 -8.61
N LEU A 161 16.97 -15.07 -9.53
CA LEU A 161 17.42 -15.20 -10.91
C LEU A 161 17.46 -13.84 -11.62
N ALA A 162 16.42 -13.01 -11.49
CA ALA A 162 16.40 -11.67 -12.06
C ALA A 162 17.52 -10.77 -11.51
N SER A 163 17.99 -11.01 -10.29
CA SER A 163 19.12 -10.27 -9.71
C SER A 163 20.50 -10.74 -10.21
N SER A 164 20.61 -12.00 -10.64
CA SER A 164 21.87 -12.59 -11.11
C SER A 164 22.03 -12.52 -12.63
N GLU A 165 20.93 -12.66 -13.36
CA GLU A 165 20.90 -12.68 -14.82
C GLU A 165 21.04 -11.26 -15.38
N LYS A 166 21.87 -11.12 -16.41
CA LYS A 166 22.25 -9.83 -16.98
C LYS A 166 21.94 -9.77 -18.46
N ILE A 167 21.48 -8.61 -18.90
CA ILE A 167 21.38 -8.21 -20.31
C ILE A 167 22.33 -7.05 -20.51
N GLU A 168 23.27 -7.19 -21.45
CA GLU A 168 24.28 -6.16 -21.75
C GLU A 168 25.05 -5.72 -20.49
N GLY A 169 25.36 -6.69 -19.62
CA GLY A 169 26.09 -6.45 -18.37
C GLY A 169 25.26 -5.87 -17.22
N VAL A 170 23.99 -5.54 -17.44
CA VAL A 170 23.08 -4.97 -16.42
C VAL A 170 22.05 -6.02 -15.98
N PRO A 171 21.87 -6.25 -14.66
CA PRO A 171 20.89 -7.22 -14.19
C PRO A 171 19.44 -6.79 -14.48
N PHE A 172 18.50 -7.74 -14.51
CA PHE A 172 17.06 -7.42 -14.62
C PHE A 172 16.55 -6.67 -13.40
N LEU A 173 17.03 -7.05 -12.22
CA LEU A 173 16.79 -6.34 -10.96
C LEU A 173 18.12 -6.04 -10.29
N ILE A 174 18.34 -4.82 -9.82
CA ILE A 174 19.51 -4.53 -9.01
C ILE A 174 19.40 -5.27 -7.65
N SER A 175 20.52 -5.69 -7.08
CA SER A 175 20.53 -6.52 -5.87
C SER A 175 19.79 -5.89 -4.70
N LYS A 176 19.86 -4.56 -4.55
CA LYS A 176 19.09 -3.83 -3.52
C LYS A 176 17.58 -3.98 -3.74
N THR A 177 17.10 -3.71 -4.94
CA THR A 177 15.69 -3.85 -5.31
C THR A 177 15.22 -5.30 -5.08
N ALA A 178 15.99 -6.29 -5.54
CA ALA A 178 15.68 -7.70 -5.37
C ALA A 178 15.56 -8.13 -3.90
N ASN A 179 16.41 -7.61 -3.02
CA ASN A 179 16.33 -7.90 -1.58
C ASN A 179 15.10 -7.27 -0.93
N GLU A 180 14.80 -6.01 -1.24
CA GLU A 180 13.70 -5.27 -0.61
C GLU A 180 12.31 -5.81 -1.04
N ILE A 181 12.15 -6.19 -2.32
CA ILE A 181 10.86 -6.69 -2.83
C ILE A 181 10.49 -8.09 -2.32
N GLN A 182 11.39 -8.80 -1.63
CA GLN A 182 11.03 -10.04 -0.93
C GLN A 182 9.91 -9.81 0.10
N SER A 183 9.87 -8.62 0.69
CA SER A 183 8.79 -8.23 1.60
C SER A 183 7.43 -8.20 0.91
N ILE A 184 7.34 -7.72 -0.34
CA ILE A 184 6.09 -7.76 -1.13
C ILE A 184 5.68 -9.19 -1.45
N LYS A 185 6.64 -10.06 -1.79
CA LYS A 185 6.37 -11.49 -1.99
C LYS A 185 5.74 -12.08 -0.73
N PHE A 186 6.33 -11.83 0.44
CA PHE A 186 5.82 -12.34 1.71
C PHE A 186 4.42 -11.82 2.04
N LEU A 187 4.17 -10.52 1.85
CA LEU A 187 2.84 -9.92 2.07
C LEU A 187 1.81 -10.48 1.09
N GLY A 188 2.19 -10.70 -0.17
CA GLY A 188 1.33 -11.31 -1.18
C GLY A 188 0.99 -12.77 -0.86
N ASP A 189 1.96 -13.56 -0.40
CA ASP A 189 1.75 -14.94 0.05
C ASP A 189 0.81 -15.01 1.26
N THR A 190 1.04 -14.13 2.24
CA THR A 190 0.18 -14.01 3.42
C THR A 190 -1.24 -13.70 2.99
N SER A 191 -1.42 -12.73 2.08
CA SER A 191 -2.74 -12.35 1.56
C SER A 191 -3.42 -13.47 0.78
N ALA A 192 -2.66 -14.32 0.09
CA ALA A 192 -3.19 -15.40 -0.75
C ALA A 192 -3.53 -16.67 0.03
N HIS A 193 -2.78 -16.97 1.10
CA HIS A 193 -2.77 -18.30 1.72
C HIS A 193 -3.07 -18.29 3.21
N ASN A 194 -3.02 -17.15 3.89
CA ASN A 194 -3.29 -17.07 5.32
C ASN A 194 -4.60 -16.32 5.59
N HIS A 195 -5.70 -17.08 5.68
CA HIS A 195 -7.03 -16.53 5.92
C HIS A 195 -7.21 -15.89 7.32
N LEU A 196 -6.27 -16.12 8.25
CA LEU A 196 -6.34 -15.59 9.61
C LEU A 196 -5.55 -14.29 9.78
N VAL A 197 -4.77 -13.88 8.78
CA VAL A 197 -3.92 -12.69 8.86
C VAL A 197 -4.36 -11.69 7.80
N GLU A 198 -4.74 -10.50 8.27
CA GLU A 198 -5.03 -9.37 7.39
C GLU A 198 -3.77 -8.54 7.15
N VAL A 199 -3.46 -8.29 5.89
CA VAL A 199 -2.44 -7.33 5.47
C VAL A 199 -3.09 -5.95 5.38
N ASP A 200 -2.58 -5.03 6.20
CA ASP A 200 -3.00 -3.62 6.22
C ASP A 200 -2.20 -2.78 5.21
N MET A 201 -2.80 -1.73 4.65
CA MET A 201 -2.08 -0.81 3.76
C MET A 201 -0.84 -0.18 4.42
N LYS A 202 -0.83 0.01 5.74
CA LYS A 202 0.31 0.51 6.52
C LYS A 202 1.53 -0.41 6.45
N THR A 203 1.34 -1.71 6.26
CA THR A 203 2.46 -2.66 6.10
C THR A 203 2.96 -2.69 4.66
N ILE A 204 2.09 -2.38 3.69
CA ILE A 204 2.41 -2.31 2.26
C ILE A 204 3.12 -1.00 1.89
N VAL A 205 2.65 0.13 2.42
CA VAL A 205 3.12 1.49 2.09
C VAL A 205 4.65 1.63 2.13
N PRO A 206 5.36 1.14 3.17
CA PRO A 206 6.82 1.20 3.23
C PRO A 206 7.53 0.46 2.08
N GLN A 207 6.87 -0.55 1.49
CA GLN A 207 7.41 -1.39 0.43
C GLN A 207 7.18 -0.81 -0.97
N MET A 208 6.31 0.19 -1.09
CA MET A 208 5.89 0.74 -2.37
C MET A 208 7.01 1.36 -3.22
N PRO A 209 8.01 2.08 -2.66
CA PRO A 209 9.12 2.58 -3.47
C PRO A 209 9.89 1.46 -4.17
N TYR A 210 10.07 0.32 -3.51
CA TYR A 210 10.82 -0.82 -4.04
C TYR A 210 10.06 -1.56 -5.12
N ILE A 211 8.74 -1.79 -4.95
CA ILE A 211 7.94 -2.44 -5.99
C ILE A 211 7.82 -1.57 -7.25
N ILE A 212 7.65 -0.25 -7.09
CA ILE A 212 7.62 0.68 -8.21
C ILE A 212 8.98 0.67 -8.95
N THR A 213 10.08 0.64 -8.20
CA THR A 213 11.42 0.57 -8.77
C THR A 213 11.63 -0.74 -9.53
N ALA A 214 11.23 -1.88 -8.94
CA ALA A 214 11.31 -3.19 -9.60
C ALA A 214 10.51 -3.23 -10.91
N TYR A 215 9.30 -2.68 -10.92
CA TYR A 215 8.51 -2.58 -12.14
C TYR A 215 9.19 -1.74 -13.21
N LYS A 216 9.76 -0.59 -12.83
CA LYS A 216 10.50 0.25 -13.77
C LYS A 216 11.76 -0.43 -14.30
N GLU A 217 12.50 -1.14 -13.46
CA GLU A 217 13.69 -1.91 -13.86
C GLU A 217 13.31 -2.99 -14.89
N LEU A 218 12.28 -3.79 -14.60
CA LEU A 218 11.83 -4.87 -15.49
C LEU A 218 11.20 -4.34 -16.77
N VAL A 219 10.38 -3.29 -16.71
CA VAL A 219 9.76 -2.68 -17.89
C VAL A 219 10.80 -2.12 -18.86
N LYS A 220 11.91 -1.57 -18.36
CA LYS A 220 13.03 -1.13 -19.22
C LYS A 220 13.70 -2.28 -19.98
N LYS A 221 13.48 -3.52 -19.53
CA LYS A 221 13.98 -4.75 -20.13
C LYS A 221 12.90 -5.50 -20.91
N LEU A 222 11.67 -4.98 -20.96
CA LEU A 222 10.70 -5.38 -21.96
C LEU A 222 11.13 -4.80 -23.30
#